data_AF-A0A960PAQ4-F1
#
_entry.id   AF-A0A960PAQ4-F1
#
_cell.length_a   1.000
_cell.length_b   1.000
_cell.length_c   1.000
_cell.angle_alpha   90.00
_cell.angle_beta   90.00
_cell.angle_gamma   90.00
#
_symmetry.space_group_name_H-M   'P 1'
#
loop_
_entity.id
_entity.type
_entity.pdbx_description
1 polymer ?
#
loop_
_entity_poly.entity_id
_entity_poly.type
_entity_poly.pdbx_seq_one_letter_code
_entity_poly.pdbx_strand_id
1 'polypeptide(L)' 'MVREHGEVRPRVGVSACLLGEPVRYDGGHKRQPWSEALGGAVEWVRVCPEVELGLGVPRETIQLEARGDDVALVAT' A
#
# COMPACT_ATOMS: atom_id res chain seq x y z
N MET A 1 29.25 2.70 21.84
CA MET A 1 29.67 1.55 21.00
C MET A 1 28.39 0.87 20.55
N VAL A 2 27.81 1.35 19.44
CA VAL A 2 26.59 0.74 18.88
C VAL A 2 27.07 -0.50 18.12
N ARG A 3 26.54 -1.66 18.48
CA ARG A 3 26.94 -2.94 17.88
C ARG A 3 26.53 -2.94 16.41
N GLU A 4 27.45 -3.27 15.51
CA GLU A 4 27.14 -3.57 14.11
C GLU A 4 26.37 -4.89 14.08
N HIS A 5 25.04 -4.79 14.07
CA HIS A 5 24.19 -5.89 13.63
C HIS A 5 24.40 -5.99 12.12
N GLY A 6 24.90 -7.13 11.64
CA GLY A 6 25.15 -7.36 10.21
C GLY A 6 23.98 -6.85 9.37
N GLU A 7 24.30 -6.20 8.25
CA GLU A 7 23.42 -5.36 7.44
C GLU A 7 22.23 -6.13 6.85
N VAL A 8 21.26 -6.48 7.68
CA VAL A 8 19.99 -7.05 7.26
C VAL A 8 19.08 -5.88 6.95
N ARG A 9 18.81 -5.66 5.66
CA ARG A 9 17.74 -4.73 5.23
C ARG A 9 16.40 -5.42 5.48
N PRO A 10 15.59 -4.98 6.47
CA PRO A 10 14.32 -5.63 6.76
C PRO A 10 13.38 -5.49 5.56
N ARG A 11 12.56 -6.53 5.36
CA ARG A 11 11.50 -6.53 4.35
C ARG A 11 10.26 -5.86 4.92
N VAL A 12 9.78 -4.81 4.28
CA VAL A 12 8.65 -4.01 4.77
C VAL A 12 7.55 -3.96 3.73
N GLY A 13 6.37 -4.47 4.11
CA GLY A 13 5.15 -4.38 3.31
C GLY A 13 4.65 -2.94 3.24
N VAL A 14 4.33 -2.47 2.03
CA VAL A 14 3.84 -1.11 1.80
C VAL A 14 2.84 -1.09 0.66
N SER A 15 1.79 -0.27 0.78
CA SER A 15 0.83 -0.06 -0.30
C SER A 15 1.57 0.46 -1.55
N ALA A 16 1.47 -0.28 -2.66
CA ALA A 16 2.17 0.01 -3.91
C ALA A 16 1.91 1.45 -4.42
N CYS A 17 0.70 1.97 -4.22
CA CYS A 17 0.37 3.35 -4.59
C CYS A 17 1.17 4.41 -3.80
N LEU A 18 1.64 4.12 -2.59
CA LEU A 18 2.50 5.01 -1.79
C LEU A 18 3.95 5.03 -2.31
N LEU A 19 4.34 4.02 -3.09
CA LEU A 19 5.62 3.97 -3.79
C LEU A 19 5.55 4.54 -5.22
N GLY A 20 4.37 5.01 -5.65
CA GLY A 20 4.17 5.66 -6.95
C GLY A 20 3.62 4.74 -8.04
N GLU A 21 3.25 3.50 -7.73
CA GLU A 21 2.58 2.65 -8.72
C GLU A 21 1.16 3.15 -9.02
N PRO A 22 0.75 3.21 -10.31
CA PRO A 22 -0.55 3.72 -10.74
C PRO A 22 -1.67 2.70 -10.51
N VAL A 23 -1.88 2.31 -9.24
CA VAL A 23 -2.81 1.24 -8.83
C VAL A 23 -3.98 1.74 -7.98
N ARG A 24 -4.14 3.06 -7.82
CA ARG A 24 -5.34 3.61 -7.16
C ARG A 24 -6.58 3.40 -8.04
N TYR A 25 -7.76 3.48 -7.42
CA TYR A 25 -9.04 3.34 -8.11
C TYR A 25 -9.20 4.29 -9.32
N ASP A 26 -8.57 5.47 -9.25
CA ASP A 26 -8.58 6.51 -10.29
C ASP A 26 -7.46 6.35 -11.35
N GLY A 27 -6.67 5.26 -11.28
CA GLY A 27 -5.51 5.06 -12.15
C GLY A 27 -4.27 5.88 -11.77
N GLY A 28 -4.35 6.66 -10.68
CA GLY A 28 -3.23 7.44 -10.17
C GLY A 28 -2.42 6.69 -9.10
N HIS A 29 -1.60 7.46 -8.39
CA HIS A 29 -0.81 7.00 -7.25
C HIS A 29 -0.84 8.03 -6.11
N LYS A 30 -0.25 7.71 -4.96
CA LYS A 30 -0.09 8.63 -3.82
C LYS A 30 1.35 8.57 -3.29
N ARG A 31 2.32 8.67 -4.19
CA ARG A 31 3.75 8.59 -3.88
C ARG A 31 4.10 9.47 -2.68
N GLN A 32 4.77 8.88 -1.69
CA GLN A 32 5.15 9.57 -0.47
C GLN A 32 6.66 9.82 -0.40
N PRO A 33 7.13 11.04 -0.05
CA PRO A 33 8.56 11.35 0.02
C PRO A 33 9.37 10.50 1.01
N TRP A 34 8.75 10.02 2.09
CA TRP A 34 9.43 9.19 3.10
C TRP A 34 9.93 7.85 2.55
N SER A 35 9.33 7.36 1.45
CA SER A 35 9.73 6.10 0.83
C SER A 35 11.15 6.18 0.25
N GLU A 36 11.58 7.37 -0.19
CA GLU A 36 12.92 7.63 -0.67
C GLU A 36 13.91 7.70 0.50
N ALA A 37 13.53 8.42 1.57
CA ALA A 37 14.36 8.58 2.76
C ALA A 37 14.71 7.23 3.43
N LEU A 38 13.80 6.26 3.36
CA LEU A 38 13.98 4.92 3.94
C LEU A 38 14.48 3.88 2.92
N GLY A 39 14.52 4.19 1.63
CA GLY A 39 14.80 3.20 0.56
C GLY A 39 16.16 2.52 0.67
N GLY A 40 17.17 3.21 1.21
CA GLY A 40 18.49 2.62 1.50
C GLY A 40 18.44 1.60 2.64
N ALA A 41 17.59 1.83 3.64
CA ALA A 41 17.55 1.06 4.88
C ALA A 41 16.70 -0.21 4.79
N VAL A 42 15.74 -0.31 3.86
CA VAL A 42 14.76 -1.41 3.82
C VAL A 42 14.56 -2.00 2.42
N GLU A 43 14.12 -3.25 2.36
CA GLU A 43 13.59 -3.86 1.13
C GLU A 43 12.07 -3.70 1.09
N TRP A 44 11.56 -2.94 0.13
CA TRP A 44 10.12 -2.74 -0.02
C TRP A 44 9.43 -3.95 -0.63
N VAL A 45 8.39 -4.44 0.04
CA VAL A 45 7.42 -5.41 -0.50
C VAL A 45 6.17 -4.63 -0.88
N ARG A 46 6.03 -4.37 -2.18
CA ARG A 46 4.90 -3.63 -2.77
C ARG A 46 3.66 -4.51 -2.79
N VAL A 47 2.55 -4.02 -2.26
CA VAL A 47 1.28 -4.74 -2.20
C VAL A 47 0.13 -3.84 -2.62
N CYS A 48 -0.75 -4.34 -3.47
CA CYS A 48 -2.05 -3.71 -3.73
C CYS A 48 -3.13 -4.79 -3.61
N PRO A 49 -3.76 -4.93 -2.43
CA PRO A 49 -4.70 -6.02 -2.20
C PRO A 49 -5.85 -6.02 -3.22
N GLU A 50 -6.31 -4.84 -3.60
CA GLU A 50 -7.43 -4.68 -4.52
C GLU A 50 -7.11 -5.14 -5.96
N VAL A 51 -5.89 -4.88 -6.45
CA VAL A 51 -5.43 -5.36 -7.75
C VAL A 51 -5.09 -6.85 -7.70
N GLU A 52 -4.45 -7.31 -6.62
CA GLU A 52 -4.13 -8.74 -6.40
C GLU A 52 -5.39 -9.61 -6.30
N LEU A 53 -6.51 -9.05 -5.82
CA LEU A 53 -7.82 -9.69 -5.82
C LEU A 53 -8.58 -9.54 -7.14
N GLY A 54 -8.03 -8.84 -8.14
CA GLY A 54 -8.58 -8.78 -9.50
C GLY A 54 -9.56 -7.64 -9.78
N LEU A 55 -9.67 -6.62 -8.93
CA LEU A 55 -10.60 -5.50 -9.16
C LEU A 55 -10.20 -4.57 -10.31
N GLY A 56 -8.96 -4.65 -10.79
CA GLY A 56 -8.45 -3.86 -11.91
C GLY A 56 -8.16 -2.39 -11.57
N VAL A 57 -7.82 -1.63 -12.62
CA VAL A 57 -7.53 -0.19 -12.58
C VAL A 57 -7.96 0.42 -13.93
N PRO A 58 -8.83 1.47 -13.97
CA PRO A 58 -9.54 2.07 -12.86
C PRO A 58 -10.68 1.18 -12.34
N ARG A 59 -11.26 1.56 -11.20
CA ARG A 59 -12.41 0.87 -10.59
C ARG A 59 -13.20 1.81 -9.68
N GLU A 60 -14.39 1.37 -9.29
CA GLU A 60 -15.22 2.05 -8.30
C GLU A 60 -14.48 2.21 -6.97
N THR A 61 -14.82 3.29 -6.27
CA THR A 61 -14.38 3.47 -4.88
C THR A 61 -15.09 2.46 -4.01
N ILE A 62 -14.36 1.86 -3.06
CA ILE A 62 -14.93 0.92 -2.10
C ILE A 62 -14.87 1.52 -0.70
N GLN A 63 -15.95 1.35 0.06
CA GLN A 63 -16.05 1.82 1.43
C GLN A 63 -16.70 0.74 2.30
N LEU A 64 -16.28 0.67 3.56
CA LEU A 64 -16.96 -0.13 4.58
C LEU A 64 -17.91 0.78 5.35
N GLU A 65 -19.21 0.51 5.26
CA GLU A 65 -20.26 1.25 5.94
C GLU A 65 -20.80 0.43 7.12
N ALA A 66 -20.91 1.05 8.29
CA ALA A 66 -21.63 0.46 9.42
C ALA A 66 -23.15 0.51 9.16
N ARG A 67 -23.84 -0.61 9.39
CA ARG A 67 -25.30 -0.73 9.25
C ARG A 67 -25.87 -1.40 10.48
N GLY A 68 -26.15 -0.60 11.51
CA GLY A 68 -26.51 -1.13 12.83
C GLY A 68 -25.32 -1.87 13.43
N ASP A 69 -25.50 -3.14 13.79
CA ASP A 69 -24.45 -4.01 14.33
C ASP A 69 -23.61 -4.71 13.23
N ASP A 70 -23.97 -4.52 11.95
CA ASP A 70 -23.30 -5.12 10.79
C ASP A 70 -22.35 -4.15 10.07
N VAL A 71 -21.46 -4.70 9.22
CA VAL A 71 -20.61 -3.94 8.29
C VAL A 71 -20.87 -4.41 6.86
N ALA A 72 -21.12 -3.45 5.96
CA ALA A 72 -21.34 -3.69 4.54
C ALA A 72 -20.22 -3.07 3.69
N LEU A 73 -19.79 -3.79 2.65
CA LEU A 73 -18.93 -3.23 1.60
C LEU A 73 -19.81 -2.57 0.54
N VAL A 74 -19.54 -1.29 0.25
CA VAL A 74 -20.28 -0.49 -0.73
C VAL A 74 -19.31 0.00 -1.80
N ALA A 75 -19.71 -0.15 -3.07
CA ALA A 75 -18.98 0.35 -4.22
C ALA A 75 -19.75 1.52 -4.86
N THR A 76 -19.03 2.59 -5.21
CA THR A 76 -19.56 3.82 -5.83
C THR A 76 -18.61 4.43 -6.85
#